data_AF-A0A1R1YLN8-F1
#
_entry.id   AF-A0A1R1YLN8-F1
#
_cell.length_a   1.000
_cell.length_b   1.000
_cell.length_c   1.000
_cell.angle_alpha   90.00
_cell.angle_beta   90.00
_cell.angle_gamma   90.00
#
_symmetry.space_group_name_H-M   'P 1'
#
loop_
_entity.id
_entity.type
_entity.pdbx_description
1 polymer ?
#
loop_
_entity_poly.entity_id
_entity_poly.type
_entity_poly.pdbx_seq_one_letter_code
_entity_poly.pdbx_strand_id
1 'polypeptide(L)'
;MSSNRTIANGEKKVMFFDIDNCLYHKNSGIEKHMKIRIYAYGKQIGIPEDKVVNLIESYNKDYGLAIRGYVLHHEVDPVEYGNPFRFNVATINRNK
;
A
#
# COMPACT_ATOMS: atom_id res chain seq x y z
N MET A 1 -7.14 50.43 30.25
CA MET A 1 -8.09 49.31 30.07
C MET A 1 -8.11 48.96 28.58
N SER A 2 -7.36 47.94 28.17
CA SER A 2 -7.39 47.43 26.79
C SER A 2 -8.02 46.05 26.83
N SER A 3 -9.13 45.87 26.14
CA SER A 3 -9.95 44.66 26.15
C SER A 3 -9.25 43.54 25.36
N ASN A 4 -8.84 42.49 26.07
CA ASN A 4 -8.40 41.24 25.43
C ASN A 4 -9.61 40.58 24.76
N ARG A 5 -9.64 40.60 23.43
CA ARG A 5 -10.65 39.94 22.62
C ARG A 5 -10.36 38.43 22.61
N THR A 6 -11.17 37.66 23.35
CA THR A 6 -11.16 36.20 23.30
C THR A 6 -11.66 35.75 21.93
N ILE A 7 -10.79 35.17 21.10
CA ILE A 7 -11.22 34.55 19.85
C ILE A 7 -11.99 33.28 20.22
N ALA A 8 -13.30 33.26 19.97
CA ALA A 8 -14.12 32.08 20.13
C ALA A 8 -13.52 30.94 19.30
N ASN A 9 -13.17 29.84 19.96
CA ASN A 9 -12.57 28.67 19.34
C ASN A 9 -13.67 27.93 18.54
N GLY A 10 -14.01 28.44 17.36
CA GLY A 10 -14.97 27.79 16.47
C GLY A 10 -14.48 26.39 16.09
N GLU A 11 -15.37 25.40 16.15
CA GLU A 11 -15.04 24.01 15.83
C GLU A 11 -14.42 23.91 14.43
N LYS A 12 -13.21 23.34 14.35
CA LYS A 12 -12.52 23.15 13.07
C LYS A 12 -13.28 22.12 12.25
N LYS A 13 -13.76 22.52 11.06
CA LYS A 13 -14.33 21.59 10.09
C LYS A 13 -13.20 20.81 9.42
N VAL A 14 -13.30 19.48 9.45
CA VAL A 14 -12.32 18.56 8.86
C VAL A 14 -13.03 17.70 7.82
N MET A 15 -12.40 17.53 6.66
CA MET A 15 -12.85 16.62 5.61
C MET A 15 -11.71 15.68 5.25
N PHE A 16 -12.01 14.38 5.23
CA PHE A 16 -11.06 13.33 4.87
C PHE A 16 -11.26 12.94 3.41
N PHE A 17 -10.15 12.74 2.71
CA PHE A 17 -10.14 12.22 1.36
C PHE A 17 -9.30 10.95 1.35
N ASP A 18 -9.84 9.93 0.70
CA ASP A 18 -9.05 8.78 0.28
C ASP A 18 -8.10 9.20 -0.85
N ILE A 19 -7.06 8.43 -1.11
CA ILE A 19 -6.03 8.73 -2.11
C ILE A 19 -6.25 7.85 -3.34
N ASP A 20 -6.16 6.53 -3.16
CA ASP A 20 -6.08 5.58 -4.26
C ASP A 20 -7.42 5.45 -4.98
N ASN A 21 -7.40 5.61 -6.31
CA ASN A 21 -8.61 5.63 -7.16
C ASN A 21 -9.66 6.69 -6.77
N CYS A 22 -9.35 7.60 -5.83
CA CYS A 22 -10.21 8.70 -5.39
C CYS A 22 -9.70 10.03 -5.95
N LEU A 23 -8.44 10.38 -5.67
CA LEU A 23 -7.83 11.62 -6.18
C LEU A 23 -7.32 11.51 -7.62
N TYR A 24 -7.26 10.28 -8.13
CA TYR A 24 -6.95 9.98 -9.52
C TYR A 24 -7.92 8.94 -10.08
N HIS A 25 -8.11 8.94 -11.40
CA HIS A 25 -9.03 8.02 -12.04
C HIS A 25 -8.52 6.58 -11.97
N LYS A 26 -9.41 5.62 -11.67
CA LYS A 26 -9.08 4.18 -11.54
C LYS A 26 -8.33 3.56 -12.73
N ASN A 27 -8.47 4.14 -13.91
CA ASN A 27 -7.80 3.67 -15.13
C ASN A 27 -6.38 4.26 -15.31
N SER A 28 -5.80 4.92 -14.31
CA SER A 28 -4.42 5.42 -14.33
C SER A 28 -3.36 4.32 -14.49
N GLY A 29 -3.74 3.05 -14.28
CA GLY A 29 -2.85 1.89 -14.34
C GLY A 29 -2.05 1.64 -13.06
N ILE A 30 -2.13 2.55 -12.07
CA ILE A 30 -1.41 2.45 -10.79
C ILE A 30 -1.77 1.16 -10.06
N GLU A 31 -3.06 0.85 -9.93
CA GLU A 31 -3.53 -0.38 -9.26
C GLU A 31 -2.97 -1.66 -9.90
N LYS A 32 -2.92 -1.70 -11.25
CA LYS A 32 -2.35 -2.83 -11.99
C LYS A 32 -0.86 -2.99 -11.67
N HIS A 33 -0.10 -1.89 -11.68
CA HIS A 33 1.32 -1.92 -11.34
C HIS A 33 1.56 -2.31 -9.88
N MET A 34 0.74 -1.83 -8.94
CA MET A 34 0.78 -2.23 -7.53
C MET A 34 0.56 -3.74 -7.36
N LYS A 35 -0.47 -4.31 -8.02
CA LYS A 35 -0.75 -5.75 -7.98
C LYS A 35 0.43 -6.59 -8.48
N ILE A 36 1.04 -6.20 -9.60
CA ILE A 36 2.23 -6.86 -10.15
C ILE A 36 3.38 -6.86 -9.14
N ARG A 37 3.60 -5.71 -8.46
CA ARG A 37 4.67 -5.56 -7.48
C ARG A 37 4.45 -6.41 -6.23
N ILE A 38 3.23 -6.44 -5.69
CA ILE A 38 2.87 -7.26 -4.52
C ILE A 38 3.06 -8.75 -4.84
N TYR A 39 2.65 -9.17 -6.03
CA TYR A 39 2.85 -10.54 -6.52
C TYR A 39 4.33 -10.91 -6.63
N ALA A 40 5.12 -10.06 -7.30
CA ALA A 40 6.56 -10.22 -7.44
C ALA A 40 7.27 -10.33 -6.09
N TYR A 41 6.86 -9.50 -5.12
CA TYR A 41 7.41 -9.50 -3.77
C TYR A 41 7.13 -10.81 -3.04
N GLY A 42 5.89 -11.32 -3.12
CA GLY A 42 5.53 -12.63 -2.55
C GLY A 42 6.42 -13.77 -3.05
N LYS A 43 6.71 -13.79 -4.36
CA LYS A 43 7.63 -14.79 -4.93
C LYS A 43 9.05 -14.66 -4.38
N GLN A 44 9.55 -13.43 -4.20
CA GLN A 44 10.92 -13.20 -3.73
C GLN A 44 11.13 -13.66 -2.27
N ILE A 45 10.12 -13.50 -1.42
CA ILE A 45 10.19 -13.97 -0.03
C ILE A 45 9.91 -15.48 0.09
N GLY A 46 9.87 -16.21 -1.03
CA GLY A 46 9.82 -17.68 -1.06
C GLY A 46 8.41 -18.27 -1.07
N ILE A 47 7.36 -17.46 -1.27
CA ILE A 47 6.00 -18.00 -1.36
C ILE A 47 5.81 -18.69 -2.72
N PRO A 48 5.31 -19.94 -2.74
CA PRO A 48 4.99 -20.66 -3.99
C PRO A 48 4.01 -19.90 -4.88
N GLU A 49 4.26 -19.89 -6.19
CA GLU A 49 3.48 -19.15 -7.21
C GLU A 49 1.98 -19.50 -7.17
N ASP A 50 1.64 -20.76 -6.95
CA ASP A 50 0.27 -21.27 -6.81
C ASP A 50 -0.45 -20.75 -5.55
N LYS A 51 0.31 -20.26 -4.55
CA LYS A 51 -0.21 -19.75 -3.29
C LYS A 51 -0.20 -18.22 -3.20
N VAL A 52 0.69 -17.54 -3.92
CA VAL A 52 0.85 -16.07 -3.83
C VAL A 52 -0.47 -15.36 -4.13
N VAL A 53 -1.18 -15.76 -5.20
CA VAL A 53 -2.45 -15.10 -5.59
C VAL A 53 -3.49 -15.22 -4.47
N ASN A 54 -3.69 -16.43 -3.97
CA ASN A 54 -4.65 -16.69 -2.90
C ASN A 54 -4.30 -15.93 -1.61
N LEU A 55 -3.01 -15.88 -1.24
CA LEU A 55 -2.57 -15.14 -0.06
C LEU A 55 -2.78 -13.63 -0.21
N ILE A 56 -2.52 -13.06 -1.38
CA ILE A 56 -2.78 -11.63 -1.63
C ILE A 56 -4.26 -11.32 -1.48
N GLU A 57 -5.14 -12.16 -2.03
CA GLU A 57 -6.59 -11.99 -1.90
C GLU A 57 -7.05 -12.12 -0.45
N SER A 58 -6.62 -13.16 0.26
CA SER A 58 -6.93 -13.35 1.68
C SER A 58 -6.42 -12.19 2.53
N TYR A 59 -5.17 -11.77 2.36
CA TYR A 59 -4.59 -10.67 3.15
C TYR A 59 -5.20 -9.31 2.82
N ASN A 60 -5.58 -9.04 1.56
CA ASN A 60 -6.35 -7.83 1.24
C ASN A 60 -7.71 -7.85 1.92
N LYS A 61 -8.39 -9.00 1.96
CA LYS A 61 -9.70 -9.14 2.61
C LYS A 61 -9.62 -9.01 4.13
N ASP A 62 -8.65 -9.68 4.74
CA ASP A 62 -8.56 -9.81 6.20
C ASP A 62 -7.92 -8.58 6.85
N TYR A 63 -7.00 -7.91 6.15
CA TYR A 63 -6.19 -6.82 6.71
C TYR A 63 -6.34 -5.48 5.98
N GLY A 64 -7.10 -5.42 4.88
CA GLY A 64 -7.26 -4.25 4.03
C GLY A 64 -6.07 -3.96 3.11
N LEU A 65 -4.93 -4.61 3.34
CA LEU A 65 -3.70 -4.46 2.56
C LEU A 65 -2.92 -5.78 2.57
N ALA A 66 -2.64 -6.34 1.39
CA ALA A 66 -1.89 -7.58 1.25
C ALA A 66 -0.51 -7.54 1.93
N ILE A 67 0.18 -6.39 1.85
CA ILE A 67 1.50 -6.22 2.48
C ILE A 67 1.44 -6.39 4.01
N ARG A 68 0.32 -6.04 4.65
CA ARG A 68 0.16 -6.22 6.10
C ARG A 68 0.17 -7.70 6.46
N GLY A 69 -0.42 -8.56 5.63
CA GLY A 69 -0.33 -10.00 5.84
C GLY A 69 1.08 -10.54 5.66
N TYR A 70 1.86 -10.01 4.73
CA TYR A 70 3.28 -10.35 4.59
C TYR A 70 4.11 -9.94 5.82
N VAL A 71 3.89 -8.73 6.35
CA VAL A 71 4.57 -8.27 7.58
C VAL A 71 4.24 -9.19 8.76
N LEU A 72 2.98 -9.61 8.90
CA LEU A 72 2.52 -10.42 10.04
C LEU A 72 2.95 -11.89 9.97
N HIS A 73 3.01 -12.47 8.77
CA HIS A 73 3.12 -13.93 8.61
C HIS A 73 4.39 -14.39 7.88
N HIS A 74 5.18 -13.47 7.32
CA HIS A 74 6.34 -13.79 6.45
C HIS A 74 7.59 -12.96 6.77
N GLU A 75 7.69 -12.38 7.97
CA GLU A 75 8.87 -11.63 8.47
C GLU A 75 9.33 -10.48 7.55
N VAL A 76 8.38 -9.84 6.86
CA VAL A 76 8.67 -8.76 5.93
C VAL A 76 8.87 -7.44 6.65
N ASP A 77 9.98 -6.76 6.36
CA ASP A 77 10.18 -5.36 6.74
C ASP A 77 9.34 -4.44 5.83
N PRO A 78 8.35 -3.69 6.36
CA PRO A 78 7.54 -2.78 5.58
C PRO A 78 8.34 -1.65 4.93
N VAL A 79 9.45 -1.21 5.54
CA VAL A 79 10.32 -0.17 4.98
C VAL A 79 11.07 -0.71 3.76
N GLU A 80 11.53 -1.96 3.82
CA GLU A 80 12.16 -2.63 2.70
C GLU A 80 11.21 -2.77 1.51
N TYR A 81 9.96 -3.20 1.77
CA TYR A 81 8.93 -3.25 0.74
C TYR A 81 8.68 -1.88 0.13
N GLY A 82 8.69 -0.79 0.90
CA GLY A 82 8.48 0.57 0.40
C GLY A 82 9.60 1.13 -0.48
N ASN A 83 10.80 0.52 -0.44
CA ASN A 83 11.97 1.08 -1.11
C ASN A 83 11.99 0.75 -2.63
N PRO A 84 11.91 1.77 -3.52
CA PRO A 84 11.89 1.54 -4.96
C PRO A 84 13.24 1.04 -5.52
N PHE A 85 14.35 1.21 -4.79
CA PHE A 85 15.69 0.78 -5.21
C PHE A 85 16.05 -0.63 -4.76
N ARG A 86 15.31 -1.22 -3.81
CA ARG A 86 15.55 -2.60 -3.35
C ARG A 86 14.80 -3.66 -4.15
N PHE A 87 13.76 -3.25 -4.89
CA PHE A 87 12.97 -4.14 -5.72
C PHE A 87 12.90 -3.62 -7.16
N ASN A 88 13.72 -4.21 -8.03
CA ASN A 88 13.64 -3.97 -9.46
C ASN A 88 12.76 -5.04 -10.13
N VAL A 89 11.51 -4.68 -10.45
CA VAL A 89 10.59 -5.52 -11.23
C VAL A 89 11.11 -5.85 -12.63
N ALA A 90 12.06 -5.06 -13.17
CA ALA A 90 12.70 -5.34 -14.46
C ALA A 90 13.70 -6.51 -14.40
N THR A 91 14.08 -7.00 -13.23
CA THR A 91 14.91 -8.20 -13.09
C THR A 91 14.08 -9.48 -13.22
N ILE A 92 12.77 -9.42 -12.92
CA ILE A 92 11.85 -10.58 -12.98
C ILE A 92 11.41 -10.88 -14.42
N ASN A 93 11.40 -9.88 -15.31
CA ASN A 93 10.98 -10.02 -16.70
C ASN A 93 12.10 -10.35 -17.71
N ARG A 94 13.34 -10.63 -17.26
CA ARG A 94 14.45 -11.00 -18.18
C ARG A 94 14.64 -12.51 -18.40
N ASN A 95 13.82 -13.35 -17.75
CA ASN A 95 13.89 -14.81 -17.90
C ASN A 95 12.67 -15.37 -18.66
N LYS A 96 12.27 -14.71 -19.74
CA LYS A 96 11.43 -15.29 -20.80
C LYS A 96 12.10 -15.07 -22.15
#